data_AF-A0A2V8ZVZ8-F1
#
_entry.id   AF-A0A2V8ZVZ8-F1
#
_cell.length_a   1.000
_cell.length_b   1.000
_cell.length_c   1.000
_cell.angle_alpha   90.00
_cell.angle_beta   90.00
_cell.angle_gamma   90.00
#
_symmetry.space_group_name_H-M   'P 1'
#
loop_
_entity.id
_entity.type
_entity.pdbx_description
1 polymer ?
#
loop_
_entity_poly.entity_id
_entity_poly.type
_entity_poly.pdbx_seq_one_letter_code
_entity_poly.pdbx_strand_id
1 'polypeptide(L)'
;MGICKKFLAAFAWLFLLVSVPTADPQTPSETCKSDDAANIVQMDERNERVFAVTSLDRINTVAKARKVLLSLQKTLKQCRPTWGNTWSVSFFSDRKYAGYKHDDNMKPFVRDGSWSRAYLGEYERVEGKLSLHPADPNRLKFLKVPLR
;
A
#
# COMPACT_ATOMS: atom_id res chain seq x y z
N MET A 1 -4.49 -75.21 2.66
CA MET A 1 -4.14 -74.70 1.31
C MET A 1 -5.42 -74.23 0.64
N GLY A 2 -5.66 -72.91 0.61
CA GLY A 2 -6.95 -72.32 0.22
C GLY A 2 -6.82 -71.29 -0.90
N ILE A 3 -7.20 -71.73 -2.10
CA ILE A 3 -8.06 -71.08 -3.11
C ILE A 3 -7.83 -69.60 -3.49
N CYS A 4 -7.21 -69.43 -4.65
CA CYS A 4 -7.58 -68.61 -5.82
C CYS A 4 -8.69 -67.52 -5.75
N LYS A 5 -8.28 -66.33 -6.25
CA LYS A 5 -8.93 -65.46 -7.26
C LYS A 5 -10.14 -64.57 -6.88
N LYS A 6 -9.79 -63.29 -6.72
CA LYS A 6 -10.35 -62.04 -7.29
C LYS A 6 -11.78 -62.07 -7.85
N PHE A 7 -12.67 -61.29 -7.24
CA PHE A 7 -13.87 -60.67 -7.82
C PHE A 7 -13.99 -59.25 -7.18
N LEU A 8 -13.84 -58.18 -7.97
CA LEU A 8 -14.88 -57.41 -8.68
C LEU A 8 -15.59 -56.38 -7.78
N ALA A 9 -15.31 -55.09 -8.01
CA ALA A 9 -16.27 -53.99 -7.95
C ALA A 9 -15.60 -52.70 -8.45
N ALA A 10 -15.89 -52.31 -9.69
CA ALA A 10 -15.58 -50.99 -10.22
C ALA A 10 -16.73 -50.04 -9.85
N PHE A 11 -16.45 -49.03 -9.03
CA PHE A 11 -17.38 -47.93 -8.77
C PHE A 11 -17.06 -46.79 -9.74
N ALA A 12 -17.87 -46.65 -10.78
CA ALA A 12 -17.89 -45.47 -11.63
C ALA A 12 -18.67 -44.37 -10.90
N TRP A 13 -17.96 -43.39 -10.34
CA TRP A 13 -18.56 -42.16 -9.82
C TRP A 13 -18.67 -41.14 -10.95
N LEU A 14 -19.93 -40.86 -11.31
CA LEU A 14 -20.33 -39.85 -12.29
C LEU A 14 -20.11 -38.46 -11.65
N PHE A 15 -18.99 -37.80 -11.95
CA PHE A 15 -18.76 -36.43 -11.55
C PHE A 15 -19.66 -35.49 -12.37
N LEU A 16 -20.72 -34.99 -11.74
CA LEU A 16 -21.50 -33.85 -12.23
C LEU A 16 -20.58 -32.62 -12.26
N LEU A 17 -20.15 -32.24 -13.46
CA LEU A 17 -19.45 -31.00 -13.74
C LEU A 17 -20.42 -29.83 -13.52
N VAL A 18 -20.46 -29.31 -12.30
CA VAL A 18 -21.01 -27.97 -12.04
C VAL A 18 -19.94 -26.99 -12.50
N SER A 19 -20.15 -26.37 -13.67
CA SER A 19 -19.32 -25.28 -14.16
C SER A 19 -19.44 -24.09 -13.21
N VAL A 20 -18.52 -24.00 -12.24
CA VAL A 20 -18.33 -22.78 -11.46
C VAL A 20 -17.77 -21.74 -12.43
N PRO A 21 -18.44 -20.60 -12.66
CA PRO A 21 -17.85 -19.52 -13.44
C PRO A 21 -16.59 -19.08 -12.72
N THR A 22 -15.45 -19.36 -13.34
CA THR A 22 -14.15 -18.90 -12.88
C THR A 22 -14.18 -17.39 -13.06
N ALA A 23 -14.31 -16.65 -11.95
CA ALA A 23 -14.11 -15.21 -12.00
C ALA A 23 -12.70 -14.97 -12.53
N ASP A 24 -12.59 -14.38 -13.71
CA ASP A 24 -11.30 -14.04 -14.30
C ASP A 24 -10.51 -13.21 -13.28
N PRO A 25 -9.24 -13.56 -13.00
CA PRO A 25 -8.37 -12.69 -12.22
C PRO A 25 -8.26 -11.38 -12.98
N GLN A 26 -8.91 -10.33 -12.45
CA GLN A 26 -8.84 -8.98 -13.00
C GLN A 26 -7.37 -8.63 -13.16
N THR A 27 -6.91 -8.59 -14.41
CA THR A 27 -5.54 -8.24 -14.74
C THR A 27 -5.29 -6.84 -14.15
N PRO A 28 -4.31 -6.67 -13.25
CA PRO A 28 -4.04 -5.38 -12.66
C PRO A 28 -3.80 -4.37 -13.78
N SER A 29 -4.69 -3.39 -13.91
CA SER A 29 -4.60 -2.37 -14.94
C SER A 29 -3.21 -1.73 -14.91
N GLU A 30 -2.48 -1.79 -16.03
CA GLU A 30 -1.14 -1.20 -16.18
C GLU A 30 -1.12 0.31 -15.87
N THR A 31 -2.29 0.96 -15.91
CA THR A 31 -2.51 2.37 -15.54
C THR A 31 -2.15 2.67 -14.08
N CYS A 32 -2.03 1.66 -13.22
CA CYS A 32 -1.72 1.85 -11.81
C CYS A 32 -0.24 1.99 -11.48
N LYS A 33 0.64 1.92 -12.48
CA LYS A 33 2.09 1.97 -12.26
C LYS A 33 2.66 3.38 -12.11
N SER A 34 2.01 4.45 -12.57
CA SER A 34 2.53 5.81 -12.42
C SER A 34 1.59 6.83 -13.07
N ASP A 35 0.57 7.30 -12.37
CA ASP A 35 -0.14 8.52 -12.78
C ASP A 35 0.27 9.68 -11.87
N ASP A 36 0.70 10.78 -12.51
CA ASP A 36 1.43 11.98 -12.07
C ASP A 36 0.89 12.77 -10.85
N ALA A 37 -0.10 12.24 -10.14
CA ALA A 37 -0.77 12.90 -9.02
C ALA A 37 0.03 12.84 -7.71
N ALA A 38 0.81 11.77 -7.52
CA ALA A 38 1.73 11.60 -6.40
C ALA A 38 2.94 10.83 -6.93
N ASN A 39 4.17 11.27 -6.62
CA ASN A 39 5.38 10.53 -6.99
C ASN A 39 5.48 9.25 -6.15
N ILE A 40 4.54 8.31 -6.36
CA ILE A 40 4.47 7.05 -5.65
C ILE A 40 5.72 6.25 -6.02
N VAL A 41 6.43 5.81 -5.01
CA VAL A 41 7.63 4.99 -5.13
C VAL A 41 7.26 3.52 -5.06
N GLN A 42 6.43 3.17 -4.08
CA GLN A 42 5.98 1.80 -3.86
C GLN A 42 4.64 1.81 -3.10
N MET A 43 3.93 0.70 -3.23
CA MET A 43 2.72 0.40 -2.47
C MET A 43 2.94 -0.92 -1.75
N ASP A 44 2.72 -0.92 -0.43
CA ASP A 44 2.70 -2.12 0.38
C ASP A 44 1.25 -2.58 0.54
N GLU A 45 0.91 -3.65 -0.18
CA GLU A 45 -0.44 -4.24 -0.18
C GLU A 45 -0.86 -4.79 1.18
N ARG A 46 0.10 -5.22 2.01
CA ARG A 46 -0.21 -5.86 3.29
C ARG A 46 -0.61 -4.83 4.35
N ASN A 47 0.09 -3.70 4.37
CA ASN A 47 -0.15 -2.62 5.34
C ASN A 47 -0.98 -1.48 4.75
N GLU A 48 -1.45 -1.63 3.51
CA GLU A 48 -2.14 -0.60 2.73
C GLU A 48 -1.42 0.75 2.76
N ARG A 49 -0.09 0.70 2.63
CA ARG A 49 0.78 1.85 2.79
C ARG A 49 1.38 2.29 1.47
N VAL A 50 1.19 3.55 1.15
CA VAL A 50 1.85 4.21 0.03
C VAL A 50 3.15 4.86 0.51
N PHE A 51 4.22 4.71 -0.26
CA PHE A 51 5.43 5.49 -0.09
C PHE A 51 5.51 6.47 -1.25
N ALA A 52 5.59 7.77 -0.97
CA ALA A 52 5.52 8.80 -1.99
C ALA A 52 6.56 9.90 -1.79
N VAL A 53 7.04 10.48 -2.88
CA VAL A 53 7.95 11.63 -2.86
C VAL A 53 7.17 12.93 -3.00
N THR A 54 7.47 13.88 -2.14
CA THR A 54 6.95 15.25 -2.20
C THR A 54 7.94 16.20 -1.55
N SER A 55 7.62 17.50 -1.56
CA SER A 55 8.33 18.50 -0.81
C SER A 55 7.49 18.96 0.39
N LEU A 56 8.17 19.41 1.46
CA LEU A 56 7.49 19.82 2.69
C LEU A 56 6.52 20.97 2.44
N ASP A 57 6.86 21.91 1.54
CA ASP A 57 6.01 23.04 1.18
C ASP A 57 4.68 22.63 0.56
N ARG A 58 4.55 21.42 0.01
CA ARG A 58 3.31 20.87 -0.55
C ARG A 58 2.40 20.20 0.48
N ILE A 59 2.90 19.93 1.69
CA ILE A 59 2.14 19.24 2.74
C ILE A 59 2.14 19.96 4.10
N ASN A 60 2.83 21.11 4.22
CA ASN A 60 3.01 21.81 5.50
C ASN A 60 1.78 22.54 6.04
N THR A 61 0.68 22.58 5.28
CA THR A 61 -0.61 23.13 5.73
C THR A 61 -1.75 22.20 5.36
N VAL A 62 -2.88 22.30 6.07
CA VAL A 62 -4.07 21.47 5.82
C VAL A 62 -4.54 21.58 4.36
N ALA A 63 -4.63 22.79 3.81
CA ALA A 63 -5.10 23.00 2.45
C ALA A 63 -4.19 22.34 1.40
N LYS A 64 -2.86 22.49 1.56
CA LYS A 64 -1.89 21.93 0.63
C LYS A 64 -1.82 20.40 0.74
N ALA A 65 -1.75 19.88 1.97
CA ALA A 65 -1.80 18.44 2.23
C ALA A 65 -3.08 17.82 1.64
N ARG A 66 -4.24 18.46 1.84
CA ARG A 66 -5.51 17.97 1.30
C ARG A 66 -5.48 17.86 -0.23
N LYS A 67 -4.87 18.81 -0.93
CA LYS A 67 -4.73 18.75 -2.39
C LYS A 67 -3.94 17.51 -2.83
N VAL A 68 -2.79 17.26 -2.20
CA VAL A 68 -1.96 16.07 -2.49
C VAL A 68 -2.73 14.78 -2.17
N LEU A 69 -3.35 14.72 -0.99
CA LEU A 69 -4.03 13.53 -0.49
C LEU A 69 -5.31 13.21 -1.27
N LEU A 70 -6.06 14.20 -1.75
CA LEU A 70 -7.21 13.98 -2.64
C LEU A 70 -6.79 13.40 -3.99
N SER A 71 -5.65 13.86 -4.52
CA SER A 71 -5.06 13.32 -5.74
C SER A 71 -4.69 11.85 -5.55
N LEU A 72 -4.02 11.53 -4.45
CA LEU A 72 -3.67 10.16 -4.08
C LEU A 72 -4.91 9.28 -3.87
N GLN A 73 -5.94 9.79 -3.19
CA GLN A 73 -7.19 9.06 -2.97
C GLN A 73 -7.87 8.70 -4.30
N LYS A 74 -7.83 9.58 -5.30
CA LYS A 74 -8.36 9.29 -6.64
C LYS A 74 -7.62 8.10 -7.26
N THR A 75 -6.29 8.10 -7.23
CA THR A 75 -5.46 6.99 -7.73
C THR A 75 -5.76 5.70 -6.98
N LEU A 76 -5.84 5.74 -5.65
CA LEU A 76 -6.13 4.55 -4.83
C LEU A 76 -7.54 4.00 -5.08
N LYS A 77 -8.55 4.84 -5.29
CA LYS A 77 -9.90 4.37 -5.67
C LYS A 77 -9.91 3.60 -6.98
N GLN A 78 -9.03 3.93 -7.93
CA GLN A 78 -8.92 3.24 -9.21
C GLN A 78 -8.06 1.98 -9.10
N CYS A 79 -6.95 2.07 -8.37
CA CYS A 79 -5.92 1.04 -8.37
C CYS A 79 -6.01 0.04 -7.24
N ARG A 80 -6.57 0.45 -6.11
CA ARG A 80 -6.70 -0.32 -4.88
C ARG A 80 -8.10 -0.11 -4.28
N PRO A 81 -9.16 -0.44 -5.03
CA PRO A 81 -10.54 -0.18 -4.61
C PRO A 81 -10.91 -0.87 -3.28
N THR A 82 -10.19 -1.95 -2.92
CA THR A 82 -10.41 -2.72 -1.69
C THR A 82 -9.85 -2.06 -0.43
N TRP A 83 -8.90 -1.12 -0.53
CA TRP A 83 -8.28 -0.46 0.63
C TRP A 83 -9.20 0.52 1.36
N GLY A 84 -10.33 0.92 0.77
CA GLY A 84 -11.33 1.79 1.41
C GLY A 84 -10.74 3.03 2.10
N ASN A 85 -10.86 3.09 3.43
CA ASN A 85 -10.35 4.19 4.28
C ASN A 85 -9.19 3.77 5.20
N THR A 86 -8.61 2.58 5.02
CA THR A 86 -7.57 2.04 5.91
C THR A 86 -6.16 2.35 5.45
N TRP A 87 -6.00 2.90 4.26
CA TRP A 87 -4.69 3.23 3.70
C TRP A 87 -3.94 4.33 4.48
N SER A 88 -2.62 4.27 4.39
CA SER A 88 -1.72 5.29 4.91
C SER A 88 -0.72 5.73 3.84
N VAL A 89 -0.08 6.88 4.04
CA VAL A 89 1.02 7.32 3.17
C VAL A 89 2.19 7.88 3.98
N SER A 90 3.38 7.40 3.66
CA SER A 90 4.65 7.94 4.13
C SER A 90 5.27 8.81 3.03
N PHE A 91 5.44 10.09 3.31
CA PHE A 91 6.01 11.10 2.42
C PHE A 91 7.50 11.29 2.65
N PHE A 92 8.28 11.21 1.59
CA PHE A 92 9.73 11.39 1.61
C PHE A 92 10.18 12.53 0.69
N SER A 93 11.34 13.13 0.98
CA SER A 93 11.93 14.16 0.11
C SER A 93 12.60 13.60 -1.15
N ASP A 94 13.00 12.32 -1.14
CA ASP A 94 13.71 11.66 -2.24
C ASP A 94 13.34 10.16 -2.27
N ARG A 95 13.26 9.60 -3.48
CA ARG A 95 12.88 8.19 -3.74
C ARG A 95 13.81 7.21 -3.03
N LYS A 96 15.11 7.50 -2.90
CA LYS A 96 16.07 6.57 -2.28
C LYS A 96 15.84 6.33 -0.78
N TYR A 97 15.07 7.20 -0.12
CA TYR A 97 14.73 7.07 1.30
C TYR A 97 13.34 6.45 1.52
N ALA A 98 12.57 6.24 0.47
CA ALA A 98 11.18 5.81 0.56
C ALA A 98 11.09 4.30 0.83
N GLY A 99 11.07 3.95 2.11
CA GLY A 99 10.99 2.57 2.60
C GLY A 99 10.85 2.54 4.12
N TYR A 100 10.69 1.34 4.70
CA TYR A 100 10.63 1.20 6.14
C TYR A 100 12.02 1.39 6.76
N LYS A 101 12.06 1.99 7.94
CA LYS A 101 13.30 2.17 8.72
C LYS A 101 14.06 0.86 8.94
N HIS A 102 13.37 -0.28 8.96
CA HIS A 102 13.95 -1.59 9.25
C HIS A 102 14.33 -2.38 7.99
N ASP A 103 14.04 -1.87 6.79
CA ASP A 103 14.42 -2.53 5.55
C ASP A 103 15.95 -2.52 5.40
N ASP A 104 16.52 -3.62 4.91
CA ASP A 104 17.97 -3.79 4.81
C ASP A 104 18.64 -2.70 3.96
N ASN A 105 17.97 -2.28 2.89
CA ASN A 105 18.42 -1.20 2.01
C ASN A 105 18.33 0.19 2.67
N MET A 106 17.56 0.36 3.74
CA MET A 106 17.43 1.63 4.47
C MET A 106 18.45 1.76 5.61
N LYS A 107 19.02 0.65 6.10
CA LYS A 107 19.99 0.64 7.23
C LYS A 107 21.11 1.69 7.11
N PRO A 108 21.76 1.89 5.95
CA PRO A 108 22.81 2.92 5.83
C PRO A 108 22.28 4.34 6.08
N PHE A 109 21.10 4.67 5.54
CA PHE A 109 20.46 5.99 5.68
C PHE A 109 19.86 6.22 7.06
N VAL A 110 19.47 5.15 7.74
CA VAL A 110 19.03 5.23 9.14
C VAL A 110 20.23 5.50 10.05
N ARG A 111 21.36 4.83 9.81
CA ARG A 111 22.59 4.99 10.58
C ARG A 111 23.16 6.42 10.49
N ASP A 112 23.11 7.06 9.33
CA ASP A 112 23.59 8.44 9.14
C ASP A 112 22.50 9.52 9.39
N GLY A 113 21.31 9.08 9.80
CA GLY A 113 20.16 9.93 10.10
C GLY A 113 19.50 10.59 8.88
N SER A 114 19.99 10.35 7.66
CA SER A 114 19.43 10.94 6.44
C SER A 114 18.02 10.47 6.17
N TRP A 115 17.69 9.21 6.51
CA TRP A 115 16.32 8.69 6.41
C TRP A 115 15.34 9.49 7.27
N SER A 116 15.68 9.78 8.53
CA SER A 116 14.82 10.57 9.43
C SER A 116 14.60 11.99 8.90
N ARG A 117 15.67 12.64 8.40
CA ARG A 117 15.57 13.99 7.81
C ARG A 117 14.72 13.99 6.53
N ALA A 118 14.79 12.92 5.75
CA ALA A 118 14.02 12.76 4.51
C ALA A 118 12.57 12.32 4.76
N TYR A 119 12.23 11.78 5.94
CA TYR A 119 10.87 11.38 6.27
C TYR A 119 10.03 12.60 6.65
N LEU A 120 9.33 13.16 5.66
CA LEU A 120 8.66 14.46 5.75
C LEU A 120 7.31 14.40 6.47
N GLY A 121 6.55 13.33 6.27
CA GLY A 121 5.25 13.20 6.92
C GLY A 121 4.61 11.83 6.76
N GLU A 122 3.65 11.53 7.63
CA GLU A 122 2.84 10.32 7.63
C GLU A 122 1.37 10.69 7.71
N TYR A 123 0.55 10.25 6.77
CA TYR A 123 -0.89 10.42 6.81
C TYR A 123 -1.60 9.09 7.02
N GLU A 124 -2.52 9.09 7.98
CA GLU A 124 -3.40 7.97 8.29
C GLU A 124 -4.82 8.33 7.85
N ARG A 125 -5.36 7.62 6.85
CA ARG A 125 -6.68 7.94 6.28
C ARG A 125 -7.81 7.78 7.28
N VAL A 126 -7.78 6.72 8.07
CA VAL A 126 -8.84 6.40 9.06
C VAL A 126 -9.02 7.52 10.07
N GLU A 127 -7.93 8.15 10.50
CA GLU A 127 -7.95 9.26 11.47
C GLU A 127 -8.07 10.64 10.80
N GLY A 128 -7.77 10.71 9.50
CA GLY A 128 -7.57 11.97 8.80
C GLY A 128 -6.43 12.79 9.43
N LYS A 129 -5.37 12.14 9.93
CA LYS A 129 -4.26 12.75 10.65
C LYS A 129 -3.01 12.74 9.78
N LEU A 130 -2.38 13.89 9.58
CA LEU A 130 -1.04 14.04 9.00
C LEU A 130 -0.06 14.45 10.09
N SER A 131 0.93 13.61 10.36
CA SER A 131 2.08 13.88 11.22
C SER A 131 3.24 14.36 10.36
N LEU A 132 3.66 15.61 10.49
CA LEU A 132 4.86 16.15 9.84
C LEU A 132 6.09 15.87 10.70
N HIS A 133 7.21 15.54 10.06
CA HIS A 133 8.47 15.14 10.72
C HIS A 133 8.31 14.01 11.75
N PRO A 134 7.68 12.87 11.39
CA PRO A 134 7.38 11.78 12.31
C PRO A 134 8.62 11.17 13.00
N ALA A 135 9.80 11.26 12.38
CA ALA A 135 11.04 10.73 12.92
C ALA A 135 11.86 11.75 13.76
N ASP A 136 11.33 12.96 13.99
CA ASP A 136 11.99 14.03 14.74
C ASP A 136 11.02 14.65 15.77
N PRO A 137 11.06 14.21 17.05
CA PRO A 137 10.14 14.68 18.09
C PRO A 137 10.14 16.19 18.31
N ASN A 138 11.28 16.86 18.06
CA ASN A 138 11.41 18.30 18.26
C ASN A 138 10.72 19.12 17.17
N ARG A 139 10.42 18.50 16.02
CA ARG A 139 9.75 19.14 14.88
C ARG A 139 8.40 18.50 14.56
N LEU A 140 7.98 17.51 15.34
CA LEU A 140 6.73 16.79 15.13
C LEU A 140 5.54 17.74 15.19
N LYS A 141 4.72 17.73 14.14
CA LYS A 141 3.51 18.58 14.06
C LYS A 141 2.35 17.78 13.50
N PHE A 142 1.18 17.93 14.11
CA PHE A 142 -0.04 17.28 13.64
C PHE A 142 -0.95 18.23 12.87
N LEU A 143 -1.54 17.73 11.79
CA LEU A 143 -2.56 18.39 11.00
C LEU A 143 -3.77 17.47 10.86
N LYS A 144 -4.97 17.98 11.16
CA LYS A 144 -6.23 17.28 10.84
C LYS A 144 -6.64 17.58 9.40
N VAL A 145 -6.58 16.58 8.54
CA VAL A 145 -6.81 16.69 7.08
C VAL A 145 -7.89 15.69 6.64
N PRO A 146 -9.18 16.02 6.83
CA PRO A 146 -10.27 15.18 6.36
C PRO A 146 -10.39 15.25 4.83
N LEU A 147 -10.50 14.10 4.16
CA LEU A 147 -10.77 14.02 2.70
C LEU A 147 -12.16 13.42 2.47
N ARG A 148 -13.18 14.02 3.10
CA ARG A 148 -14.59 13.67 2.90
C ARG A 148 -14.88 13.39 1.43
#